data_AF-C0QHT5-F1
#
_entry.id   AF-C0QHT5-F1
#
_cell.length_a   1.000
_cell.length_b   1.000
_cell.length_c   1.000
_cell.angle_alpha   90.00
_cell.angle_beta   90.00
_cell.angle_gamma   90.00
#
_symmetry.space_group_name_H-M   'P 1'
#
loop_
_entity.id
_entity.type
_entity.pdbx_description
1 polymer ?
#
loop_
_entity_poly.entity_id
_entity_poly.type
_entity_poly.pdbx_seq_one_letter_code
_entity_poly.pdbx_strand_id
1 'polypeptide(L)' 'MLESNLGQAGIPLSKKRFFPHFTLARFRKAVDHQQIADVMDAFGNHSSASFECRSIDLVQSVLKSSGAVHTLVARADFKP' A
#
# COMPACT_ATOMS: atom_id res chain seq x y z
N MET A 1 -3.65 -17.41 -4.42
CA MET A 1 -5.13 -17.43 -4.51
C MET A 1 -5.68 -16.11 -5.03
N LEU A 2 -5.38 -14.95 -4.43
CA LEU A 2 -5.88 -13.67 -4.96
C LEU A 2 -5.33 -13.34 -6.36
N GLU A 3 -4.00 -13.28 -6.52
CA GLU A 3 -3.37 -12.97 -7.82
C GLU A 3 -3.77 -13.97 -8.91
N SER A 4 -3.79 -15.28 -8.60
CA SER A 4 -4.22 -16.30 -9.56
C SER A 4 -5.66 -16.10 -10.04
N ASN A 5 -6.58 -15.78 -9.14
CA ASN A 5 -7.99 -15.57 -9.49
C ASN A 5 -8.19 -14.28 -10.31
N LEU A 6 -7.46 -13.21 -9.98
CA LEU A 6 -7.45 -11.98 -10.77
C LEU A 6 -6.92 -12.23 -12.18
N GLY A 7 -5.85 -13.02 -12.31
CA GLY A 7 -5.29 -13.39 -13.61
C GLY A 7 -6.28 -14.18 -14.48
N GLN A 8 -7.00 -15.13 -13.89
CA GLN A 8 -8.07 -15.88 -14.58
C GLN A 8 -9.24 -15.00 -15.02
N ALA A 9 -9.52 -13.92 -14.28
CA ALA A 9 -10.52 -12.91 -14.65
C ALA A 9 -10.03 -11.90 -15.70
N GLY A 10 -8.81 -12.07 -16.24
CA GLY A 10 -8.23 -11.19 -17.26
C GLY A 10 -7.58 -9.92 -16.71
N ILE A 11 -7.37 -9.82 -15.39
CA ILE A 11 -6.69 -8.67 -14.77
C ILE A 11 -5.17 -8.92 -14.80
N PRO A 12 -4.37 -8.01 -15.39
CA PRO A 12 -2.92 -8.16 -15.47
C PRO A 12 -2.28 -8.25 -14.09
N LEU A 13 -1.38 -9.21 -13.92
CA LEU A 13 -0.65 -9.40 -12.66
C LEU A 13 0.69 -8.67 -12.67
N SER A 14 1.06 -8.17 -11.50
CA SER A 14 2.40 -7.63 -11.28
C SER A 14 3.43 -8.75 -11.27
N LYS A 15 4.55 -8.56 -11.99
CA LYS A 15 5.72 -9.47 -11.88
C LYS A 15 6.58 -9.20 -10.65
N LYS A 16 6.31 -8.10 -9.91
CA LYS A 16 7.10 -7.73 -8.73
C LYS A 16 6.66 -8.58 -7.54
N ARG A 17 7.64 -9.07 -6.78
CA ARG A 17 7.40 -9.75 -5.51
C ARG A 17 6.67 -8.80 -4.55
N PHE A 18 5.64 -9.31 -3.90
CA PHE A 18 4.91 -8.58 -2.86
C PHE A 18 5.72 -8.52 -1.57
N PHE A 19 5.86 -7.31 -1.02
CA PHE A 19 6.41 -7.04 0.31
C PHE A 19 5.40 -6.18 1.05
N PRO A 20 4.70 -6.69 2.08
CA PRO A 20 3.71 -5.92 2.81
C PRO A 20 4.40 -4.77 3.57
N HIS A 21 3.97 -3.54 3.30
CA HIS A 21 4.49 -2.35 3.95
C HIS A 21 3.44 -1.25 3.96
N PHE A 22 3.57 -0.32 4.90
CA PHE A 22 2.82 0.93 4.89
C PHE A 22 3.66 2.02 4.23
N THR A 23 3.17 2.60 3.14
CA THR A 23 3.80 3.79 2.55
C THR A 23 3.55 4.98 3.48
N LEU A 24 4.59 5.50 4.12
CA LEU A 24 4.50 6.71 4.95
C LEU A 24 4.60 8.00 4.12
N ALA A 25 5.52 8.01 3.16
CA ALA A 25 5.75 9.16 2.29
C ALA A 25 6.28 8.71 0.93
N ARG A 26 6.19 9.60 -0.06
CA ARG A 26 6.80 9.44 -1.39
C ARG A 26 7.56 10.71 -1.74
N PHE A 27 8.87 10.60 -1.98
CA PHE A 27 9.67 11.73 -2.42
C PHE A 27 9.37 12.05 -3.89
N ARG A 28 9.05 13.31 -4.19
CA ARG A 28 8.77 13.80 -5.55
C ARG A 28 9.96 14.52 -6.20
N LYS A 29 10.99 14.79 -5.40
CA LYS A 29 12.24 15.45 -5.78
C LYS A 29 13.39 14.74 -5.06
N ALA A 30 14.62 15.05 -5.46
CA ALA A 30 15.79 14.62 -4.72
C ALA A 30 15.68 15.07 -3.25
N VAL A 31 16.09 14.18 -2.36
CA VAL A 31 16.14 14.39 -0.91
C VAL A 31 17.58 14.24 -0.47
N ASP A 32 17.95 14.97 0.58
CA ASP A 32 19.26 14.83 1.21
C ASP A 32 19.40 13.42 1.80
N HIS A 33 20.42 12.69 1.37
CA HIS A 33 20.68 11.33 1.83
C HIS A 33 20.96 11.27 3.33
N GLN A 34 21.57 12.32 3.90
CA GLN A 34 21.87 12.35 5.34
C GLN A 34 20.58 12.43 6.16
N GLN A 35 19.62 13.24 5.73
CA GLN A 35 18.33 13.34 6.40
C GLN A 35 17.57 12.01 6.38
N ILE A 36 17.68 11.24 5.29
CA ILE A 36 17.08 9.89 5.24
C ILE A 36 17.79 8.95 6.21
N ALA A 37 19.13 8.97 6.25
CA ALA A 37 19.90 8.16 7.19
C ALA A 37 19.51 8.47 8.64
N ASP A 38 19.42 9.75 9.00
CA ASP A 38 19.05 10.18 10.36
C ASP A 38 17.65 9.69 10.76
N VAL A 39 16.68 9.73 9.83
CA VAL A 39 15.34 9.20 10.06
C VAL A 39 15.36 7.68 10.21
N MET A 40 16.15 6.98 9.39
CA MET A 40 16.27 5.53 9.48
C MET A 40 16.96 5.09 10.79
N ASP A 41 17.95 5.82 11.26
CA ASP A 41 18.61 5.55 12.55
C ASP A 41 17.66 5.81 13.72
N ALA A 42 16.88 6.88 13.66
CA ALA A 42 15.92 7.23 14.71
C ALA A 42 14.74 6.25 14.80
N PHE A 43 14.27 5.69 13.68
CA PHE A 43 13.01 4.94 13.61
C PHE A 43 13.11 3.54 13.02
N GLY A 44 14.29 3.07 12.62
CA GLY A 44 14.46 1.79 11.92
C GLY A 44 14.00 0.56 12.71
N ASN A 45 14.05 0.63 14.03
CA ASN A 45 13.57 -0.41 14.95
C ASN A 45 12.24 -0.04 15.63
N HIS A 46 11.52 0.97 15.12
CA HIS A 46 10.22 1.34 15.65
C HIS A 46 9.18 0.25 15.35
N SER A 47 8.45 -0.19 16.38
CA SER A 47 7.30 -1.07 16.24
C SER A 47 6.01 -0.27 16.42
N SER A 48 5.06 -0.44 15.49
CA SER A 48 3.72 0.07 15.66
C SER A 48 2.89 -0.90 16.49
N ALA A 49 1.76 -0.42 17.03
CA ALA A 49 0.75 -1.31 17.59
C ALA A 49 0.30 -2.34 16.55
N SER A 50 0.07 -3.57 16.99
CA SER A 50 -0.54 -4.60 16.15
C SER A 50 -2.00 -4.27 15.87
N PHE A 51 -2.48 -4.69 14.70
CA PHE A 51 -3.89 -4.61 14.34
C PHE A 51 -4.33 -5.92 13.70
N GLU A 52 -5.62 -6.20 13.82
CA GLU A 52 -6.26 -7.33 13.18
C GLU A 52 -6.68 -6.93 11.75
N CYS A 53 -6.30 -7.74 10.76
CA CYS A 53 -6.77 -7.55 9.40
C CYS A 53 -8.21 -8.09 9.29
N ARG A 54 -9.19 -7.19 9.17
CA ARG A 54 -10.63 -7.54 9.20
C ARG A 54 -11.28 -7.67 7.84
N SER A 55 -10.73 -7.01 6.82
CA SER A 55 -11.29 -7.05 5.47
C SER A 55 -10.23 -6.79 4.41
N ILE A 56 -10.59 -7.11 3.17
CA ILE A 56 -9.95 -6.61 1.96
C ILE A 56 -10.91 -5.66 1.27
N ASP A 57 -10.45 -4.44 0.99
CA ASP A 57 -11.23 -3.41 0.33
C ASP A 57 -10.76 -3.22 -1.12
N LEU A 58 -11.68 -3.29 -2.07
CA LEU A 58 -11.44 -2.91 -3.46
C LEU A 58 -11.63 -1.40 -3.58
N VAL A 59 -10.56 -0.68 -3.88
CA VAL A 59 -10.55 0.78 -3.97
C VAL A 59 -10.26 1.22 -5.40
N GLN A 60 -11.10 2.10 -5.94
CA GLN A 60 -10.84 2.81 -7.18
C GLN A 60 -10.07 4.10 -6.89
N SER A 61 -9.04 4.37 -7.67
CA SER A 61 -8.29 5.64 -7.61
C SER A 61 -8.46 6.38 -8.93
N VAL A 62 -9.04 7.58 -8.90
CA VAL A 62 -9.16 8.46 -10.06
C VAL A 62 -8.34 9.72 -9.82
N LEU A 63 -7.37 9.98 -10.70
CA LEU A 63 -6.58 11.21 -10.66
C LEU A 63 -7.41 12.38 -11.20
N LYS A 64 -7.63 13.40 -10.38
CA LYS A 64 -8.26 14.67 -10.76
C LYS A 64 -7.24 15.81 -10.64
N SER A 65 -7.59 16.98 -11.19
CA SER A 65 -6.77 18.20 -11.03
C SER A 65 -6.53 18.60 -9.58
N SER A 66 -7.45 18.24 -8.68
CA SER A 66 -7.33 18.45 -7.23
C SER A 66 -6.55 17.35 -6.48
N GLY A 67 -6.13 16.29 -7.16
CA GLY A 67 -5.45 15.14 -6.57
C GLY A 67 -6.14 13.81 -6.83
N ALA A 68 -5.60 12.73 -6.26
CA ALA A 68 -6.19 11.40 -6.36
C ALA A 68 -7.43 11.29 -5.46
N VAL A 69 -8.55 10.89 -6.04
CA VAL A 69 -9.77 10.56 -5.30
C VAL A 69 -9.85 9.04 -5.19
N HIS A 70 -9.93 8.56 -3.94
CA HIS A 70 -10.07 7.15 -3.62
C HIS A 70 -11.52 6.84 -3.24
N THR A 71 -12.11 5.86 -3.90
CA THR A 71 -13.50 5.43 -3.69
C THR A 71 -13.52 3.95 -3.34
N LEU A 72 -14.18 3.58 -2.24
CA LEU A 72 -14.45 2.17 -1.92
C LEU A 72 -15.49 1.62 -2.92
N VAL A 73 -15.12 0.55 -3.63
CA VAL A 73 -15.98 -0.11 -4.62
C VAL A 73 -16.64 -1.34 -4.02
N ALA A 74 -15.89 -2.12 -3.25
CA ALA A 74 -16.39 -3.32 -2.59
C ALA A 74 -15.54 -3.64 -1.35
N ARG A 75 -16.11 -4.40 -0.42
CA ARG A 75 -15.43 -4.92 0.77
C ARG A 75 -15.71 -6.42 0.88
N ALA A 76 -14.68 -7.17 1.25
CA ALA A 76 -14.77 -8.57 1.62
C ALA A 76 -14.24 -8.73 3.04
N ASP A 77 -15.12 -9.04 3.99
CA ASP A 77 -14.74 -9.27 5.38
C ASP A 77 -14.11 -10.66 5.56
N PHE A 78 -13.08 -10.74 6.39
CA PHE A 78 -12.57 -12.03 6.84
C PHE A 78 -13.55 -12.63 7.83
N LYS A 79 -13.69 -13.96 7.78
CA LYS A 79 -14.45 -14.68 8.80
C LYS A 79 -13.68 -14.61 10.13
N PRO A 80 -14.39 -14.46 11.26
CA PRO A 80 -13.78 -14.52 12.59
C PRO A 80 -13.16 -15.89 12.88
#